data_AF-A0A1V3TUA8-F1
#
_entry.id   AF-A0A1V3TUA8-F1
#
_cell.length_a   1.000
_cell.length_b   1.000
_cell.length_c   1.000
_cell.angle_alpha   90.00
_cell.angle_beta   90.00
_cell.angle_gamma   90.00
#
_symmetry.space_group_name_H-M   'P 1'
#
loop_
_entity.id
_entity.type
_entity.pdbx_description
1 polymer ?
#
loop_
_entity_poly.entity_id
_entity_poly.type
_entity_poly.pdbx_seq_one_letter_code
_entity_poly.pdbx_strand_id
1 'polypeptide(L)'
;MKKHNIALVILMSLGAVACSSGGGSSNTTTKSETVVPSKISGKEVIIHTGGTTTPSKTETTTPTAEVTPPKAETTTPTTEVTPPKTEVTPLPAQPTPKEITDIAPNFDNVYVNNYKFSGVRFHIPREDGGEVEHFMDWNPKGNGGFYVIDVDGKKLDIVPVGMENNKSINISGQNITRIIKQGEHTVWGIVDATDTNHIAIVSKGINPTQNMPQAGEFKYKGTAHHLYDALKVGNVNKLEDGNIELTANFDNKEIRGTVSPVVENNSFKAIELGAKIKGNYFEGTVDGIMTQGGFFGDNAKEVSGNYVRPNSGSDTVLGVFGASKQ
;
A
#
# COMPACT_ATOMS: atom_id res chain seq x y z
N MET A 1 40.23 1.10 -8.18
CA MET A 1 38.78 0.85 -8.00
C MET A 1 38.54 0.53 -6.54
N LYS A 2 38.09 1.52 -5.75
CA LYS A 2 37.75 1.31 -4.33
C LYS A 2 36.33 0.74 -4.27
N LYS A 3 36.19 -0.46 -3.70
CA LYS A 3 34.88 -1.04 -3.37
C LYS A 3 34.36 -0.26 -2.16
N HIS A 4 33.32 0.54 -2.35
CA HIS A 4 32.55 1.08 -1.22
C HIS A 4 31.54 -0.01 -0.85
N ASN A 5 31.70 -0.56 0.36
CA ASN A 5 30.74 -1.47 0.94
C ASN A 5 29.58 -0.62 1.45
N ILE A 6 28.39 -0.77 0.88
CA ILE A 6 27.18 -0.11 1.36
C ILE A 6 26.76 -0.83 2.64
N ALA A 7 26.83 -0.14 3.78
CA ALA A 7 26.33 -0.63 5.05
C ALA A 7 24.90 -0.08 5.26
N LEU A 8 23.92 -0.96 5.44
CA LEU A 8 22.59 -0.54 5.87
C LEU A 8 22.62 -0.30 7.39
N VAL A 9 22.40 0.93 7.82
CA VAL A 9 22.35 1.27 9.25
C VAL A 9 20.90 1.13 9.76
N ILE A 10 20.70 0.26 10.74
CA ILE A 10 19.41 0.01 11.39
C ILE A 10 19.36 0.85 12.68
N LEU A 11 18.46 1.82 12.76
CA LEU A 11 18.25 2.64 13.96
C LEU A 11 16.87 2.38 14.59
N MET A 12 16.87 2.06 15.88
CA MET A 12 15.65 1.93 16.69
C MET A 12 15.36 3.25 17.42
N SER A 13 14.38 4.02 16.96
CA SER A 13 13.94 5.23 17.68
C SER A 13 12.94 4.87 18.79
N LEU A 14 13.37 4.86 20.05
CA LEU A 14 12.50 4.72 21.20
C LEU A 14 11.79 6.05 21.50
N GLY A 15 10.48 6.13 21.23
CA GLY A 15 9.65 7.24 21.71
C GLY A 15 9.37 7.12 23.21
N ALA A 16 10.12 7.83 24.05
CA ALA A 16 9.82 7.95 25.47
C ALA A 16 8.76 9.04 25.69
N VAL A 17 7.57 8.66 26.17
CA VAL A 17 6.55 9.60 26.65
C VAL A 17 6.86 9.91 28.12
N ALA A 18 7.42 11.10 28.38
CA ALA A 18 7.51 11.64 29.73
C ALA A 18 6.17 12.29 30.12
N CYS A 19 5.48 11.69 31.10
CA CYS A 19 4.34 12.30 31.78
C CYS A 19 4.86 13.44 32.67
N SER A 20 4.55 14.69 32.31
CA SER A 20 4.69 15.84 33.21
C SER A 20 3.31 16.25 33.70
N SER A 21 3.10 16.10 35.00
CA SER A 21 1.90 16.46 35.74
C SER A 21 1.90 17.94 36.14
N GLY A 22 0.70 18.55 36.17
CA GLY A 22 0.39 19.81 36.85
C GLY A 22 -0.48 20.69 35.95
N GLY A 23 -1.67 21.18 36.30
CA GLY A 23 -2.41 21.23 37.55
C GLY A 23 -3.27 22.52 37.55
N GLY A 24 -4.58 22.40 37.28
CA GLY A 24 -5.67 23.19 37.89
C GLY A 24 -5.99 24.65 37.46
N SER A 25 -7.24 24.81 36.94
CA SER A 25 -8.24 25.91 37.11
C SER A 25 -7.94 27.36 36.69
N SER A 26 -8.87 28.21 36.19
CA SER A 26 -10.29 28.12 35.80
C SER A 26 -10.77 29.49 35.27
N ASN A 27 -11.73 29.48 34.32
CA ASN A 27 -12.76 30.48 33.98
C ASN A 27 -12.43 31.95 33.64
N THR A 28 -12.84 32.37 32.43
CA THR A 28 -13.84 33.45 32.23
C THR A 28 -14.59 33.26 30.91
N THR A 29 -15.91 33.25 31.00
CA THR A 29 -16.94 33.24 29.95
C THR A 29 -17.17 34.62 29.34
N THR A 30 -17.41 34.68 28.02
CA THR A 30 -18.31 35.66 27.40
C THR A 30 -19.01 35.05 26.18
N LYS A 31 -20.34 35.01 26.23
CA LYS A 31 -21.26 34.78 25.11
C LYS A 31 -21.35 36.04 24.24
N SER A 32 -21.63 35.89 22.94
CA SER A 32 -22.74 36.61 22.29
C SER A 32 -23.02 36.10 20.88
N GLU A 33 -24.29 36.20 20.51
CA GLU A 33 -25.00 35.57 19.39
C GLU A 33 -24.87 36.30 18.03
N THR A 34 -25.23 35.53 17.01
CA THR A 34 -25.47 35.80 15.59
C THR A 34 -26.26 37.07 15.25
N VAL A 35 -25.83 37.82 14.22
CA VAL A 35 -26.71 38.53 13.26
C VAL A 35 -26.03 38.64 11.87
N VAL A 36 -26.80 38.38 10.81
CA VAL A 36 -26.46 38.49 9.37
C VAL A 36 -26.66 39.94 8.88
N PRO A 37 -25.95 40.40 7.82
CA PRO A 37 -26.69 41.06 6.74
C PRO A 37 -26.28 40.64 5.32
N SER A 38 -27.20 40.87 4.39
CA SER A 38 -27.20 40.46 2.97
C SER A 38 -26.71 41.56 1.99
N LYS A 39 -26.17 41.12 0.84
CA LYS A 39 -26.26 41.69 -0.56
C LYS A 39 -25.52 43.03 -0.87
N ILE A 40 -24.91 43.34 -2.04
CA ILE A 40 -24.96 42.96 -3.49
C ILE A 40 -23.65 43.47 -4.18
N SER A 41 -22.95 42.73 -5.07
CA SER A 41 -22.77 42.93 -6.54
C SER A 41 -21.29 42.67 -6.88
N GLY A 42 -20.79 42.07 -7.95
CA GLY A 42 -21.33 41.52 -9.18
C GLY A 42 -20.19 41.44 -10.21
N LYS A 43 -19.95 40.25 -10.79
CA LYS A 43 -19.56 39.98 -12.20
C LYS A 43 -19.24 38.49 -12.37
N GLU A 44 -20.15 37.79 -13.01
CA GLU A 44 -20.05 36.40 -13.44
C GLU A 44 -19.95 36.39 -14.98
N VAL A 45 -19.02 35.61 -15.53
CA VAL A 45 -19.03 35.20 -16.94
C VAL A 45 -18.62 33.72 -17.05
N ILE A 46 -19.66 32.91 -17.25
CA ILE A 46 -19.83 31.80 -18.22
C ILE A 46 -18.87 30.59 -18.15
N ILE A 47 -19.44 29.45 -17.74
CA ILE A 47 -19.12 28.14 -18.33
C ILE A 47 -20.39 27.62 -19.01
N HIS A 48 -20.27 27.35 -20.31
CA HIS A 48 -21.33 26.80 -21.15
C HIS A 48 -21.69 25.37 -20.73
N THR A 49 -22.97 25.13 -20.46
CA THR A 49 -23.61 23.82 -20.63
C THR A 49 -24.87 24.04 -21.46
N GLY A 50 -24.96 23.37 -22.62
CA GLY A 50 -26.19 23.23 -23.40
C GLY A 50 -26.27 21.80 -23.91
N GLY A 51 -27.42 21.15 -24.03
CA GLY A 51 -28.79 21.56 -23.74
C GLY A 51 -29.71 20.34 -23.95
N THR A 52 -30.61 20.19 -22.99
CA THR A 52 -31.99 19.67 -23.01
C THR A 52 -32.67 19.41 -24.36
N THR A 53 -33.50 18.35 -24.40
CA THR A 53 -34.93 18.46 -24.77
C THR A 53 -35.79 17.62 -23.81
N THR A 54 -36.96 18.18 -23.47
CA THR A 54 -37.85 17.83 -22.33
C THR A 54 -39.13 17.09 -22.82
N PRO A 55 -40.23 16.91 -22.05
CA PRO A 55 -40.79 15.60 -21.69
C PRO A 55 -42.24 15.36 -22.20
N SER A 56 -42.82 14.19 -21.92
CA SER A 56 -44.27 14.09 -21.69
C SER A 56 -44.63 12.90 -20.80
N LYS A 57 -45.36 13.16 -19.71
CA LYS A 57 -46.17 12.17 -18.97
C LYS A 57 -47.45 11.87 -19.77
N THR A 58 -48.05 10.70 -19.60
CA THR A 58 -49.39 10.50 -18.97
C THR A 58 -49.71 8.99 -18.87
N GLU A 59 -50.09 8.58 -17.65
CA GLU A 59 -50.96 7.47 -17.16
C GLU A 59 -51.20 6.18 -17.99
N THR A 60 -51.15 5.01 -17.33
CA THR A 60 -52.33 4.24 -16.83
C THR A 60 -51.94 2.80 -16.44
N THR A 61 -52.76 2.24 -15.54
CA THR A 61 -52.73 1.07 -14.65
C THR A 61 -52.74 -0.35 -15.27
N THR A 62 -51.93 -1.24 -14.67
CA THR A 62 -52.20 -2.61 -14.10
C THR A 62 -53.08 -3.68 -14.83
N PRO A 63 -53.06 -4.97 -14.40
CA PRO A 63 -52.25 -6.11 -14.86
C PRO A 63 -53.10 -7.27 -15.46
N THR A 64 -52.53 -8.49 -15.64
CA THR A 64 -53.04 -9.81 -15.16
C THR A 64 -52.81 -11.00 -16.13
N ALA A 65 -52.56 -12.18 -15.51
CA ALA A 65 -52.70 -13.59 -15.95
C ALA A 65 -51.64 -14.16 -16.92
N GLU A 66 -50.79 -15.10 -16.49
CA GLU A 66 -51.03 -16.52 -16.12
C GLU A 66 -51.17 -17.44 -17.36
N VAL A 67 -50.22 -18.36 -17.58
CA VAL A 67 -50.48 -19.73 -18.07
C VAL A 67 -49.41 -20.71 -17.56
N THR A 68 -49.88 -21.83 -17.02
CA THR A 68 -49.26 -23.04 -16.47
C THR A 68 -48.70 -24.00 -17.57
N PRO A 69 -47.94 -25.07 -17.25
CA PRO A 69 -47.04 -25.80 -18.17
C PRO A 69 -47.65 -27.11 -18.74
N PRO A 70 -46.91 -27.84 -19.61
CA PRO A 70 -47.00 -29.30 -19.57
C PRO A 70 -45.65 -30.06 -19.63
N LYS A 71 -45.55 -30.95 -18.63
CA LYS A 71 -45.02 -32.33 -18.52
C LYS A 71 -44.28 -33.02 -19.69
N ALA A 72 -43.29 -33.79 -19.25
CA ALA A 72 -42.37 -34.74 -19.89
C ALA A 72 -42.92 -35.76 -20.90
N GLU A 73 -42.06 -36.12 -21.85
CA GLU A 73 -42.00 -37.46 -22.47
C GLU A 73 -40.55 -37.93 -22.64
N THR A 74 -40.34 -39.19 -22.26
CA THR A 74 -39.11 -39.97 -22.37
C THR A 74 -39.12 -40.69 -23.72
N THR A 75 -38.07 -40.54 -24.54
CA THR A 75 -37.73 -41.51 -25.58
C THR A 75 -36.21 -41.63 -25.72
N THR A 76 -35.67 -42.82 -25.48
CA THR A 76 -34.35 -43.27 -25.94
C THR A 76 -34.40 -43.53 -27.44
N PRO A 77 -33.30 -43.27 -28.17
CA PRO A 77 -32.66 -44.39 -28.85
C PRO A 77 -31.13 -44.38 -28.81
N THR A 78 -30.61 -45.58 -28.94
CA THR A 78 -29.23 -46.07 -29.01
C THR A 78 -28.48 -45.55 -30.23
N THR A 79 -27.31 -44.94 -30.05
CA THR A 79 -26.22 -45.01 -31.05
C THR A 79 -24.85 -44.87 -30.39
N GLU A 80 -24.04 -45.90 -30.57
CA GLU A 80 -22.61 -45.95 -30.29
C GLU A 80 -21.88 -44.95 -31.19
N VAL A 81 -21.20 -43.96 -30.59
CA VAL A 81 -20.24 -43.08 -31.28
C VAL A 81 -18.96 -43.05 -30.47
N THR A 82 -17.92 -43.64 -31.05
CA THR A 82 -16.53 -43.61 -30.58
C THR A 82 -16.06 -42.15 -30.43
N PRO A 83 -15.50 -41.72 -29.28
CA PRO A 83 -14.97 -40.37 -29.17
C PRO A 83 -13.67 -40.22 -29.99
N PRO A 84 -13.45 -39.08 -30.67
CA PRO A 84 -12.19 -38.83 -31.36
C PRO A 84 -11.06 -38.68 -30.33
N LYS A 85 -9.95 -39.37 -30.58
CA LYS A 85 -8.70 -39.23 -29.81
C LYS A 85 -8.18 -37.80 -29.99
N THR A 86 -8.46 -36.93 -29.02
CA THR A 86 -7.80 -35.62 -28.92
C THR A 86 -6.36 -35.87 -28.52
N GLU A 87 -5.43 -35.65 -29.45
CA GLU A 87 -4.02 -35.56 -29.14
C GLU A 87 -3.81 -34.30 -28.29
N VAL A 88 -3.66 -34.49 -26.98
CA VAL A 88 -3.35 -33.42 -26.04
C VAL A 88 -1.87 -33.10 -26.21
N THR A 89 -1.55 -32.11 -27.03
CA THR A 89 -0.23 -31.47 -27.01
C THR A 89 0.02 -30.98 -25.57
N PRO A 90 1.13 -31.37 -24.90
CA PRO A 90 1.40 -30.90 -23.55
C PRO A 90 1.52 -29.37 -23.59
N LEU A 91 0.75 -28.69 -22.74
CA LEU A 91 0.93 -27.27 -22.48
C LEU A 91 2.40 -27.06 -22.03
N PRO A 92 3.12 -26.05 -22.55
CA PRO A 92 4.48 -25.80 -22.13
C PRO A 92 4.54 -25.70 -20.59
N ALA A 93 5.47 -26.44 -19.98
CA ALA A 93 5.62 -26.50 -18.54
C ALA A 93 5.73 -25.08 -17.97
N GLN A 94 4.78 -24.69 -17.13
CA GLN A 94 4.84 -23.44 -16.39
C GLN A 94 6.16 -23.42 -15.60
N PRO A 95 6.95 -22.33 -15.65
CA PRO A 95 8.20 -22.25 -14.90
C PRO A 95 7.88 -22.49 -13.42
N THR A 96 8.64 -23.38 -12.79
CA THR A 96 8.49 -23.72 -11.38
C THR A 96 8.66 -22.44 -10.56
N PRO A 97 7.73 -22.11 -9.63
CA PRO A 97 7.85 -20.92 -8.78
C PRO A 97 9.18 -20.94 -8.03
N LYS A 98 9.84 -19.78 -7.93
CA LYS A 98 11.12 -19.68 -7.22
C LYS A 98 10.93 -19.96 -5.73
N GLU A 99 11.92 -20.60 -5.13
CA GLU A 99 11.90 -20.94 -3.71
C GLU A 99 11.89 -19.67 -2.83
N ILE A 100 11.07 -19.67 -1.78
CA ILE A 100 11.10 -18.64 -0.74
C ILE A 100 12.06 -19.12 0.34
N THR A 101 13.11 -18.34 0.58
CA THR A 101 14.07 -18.55 1.68
C THR A 101 13.80 -17.56 2.82
N ASP A 102 14.36 -17.80 4.00
CA ASP A 102 14.24 -16.86 5.11
C ASP A 102 14.96 -15.54 4.81
N ILE A 103 14.59 -14.49 5.56
CA ILE A 103 15.30 -13.21 5.55
C ILE A 103 16.69 -13.33 6.18
N ALA A 104 17.64 -12.49 5.75
CA ALA A 104 18.95 -12.43 6.37
C ALA A 104 18.84 -12.05 7.87
N PRO A 105 19.62 -12.66 8.78
CA PRO A 105 19.44 -12.54 10.23
C PRO A 105 19.67 -11.14 10.81
N ASN A 106 20.29 -10.24 10.06
CA ASN A 106 20.56 -8.87 10.49
C ASN A 106 19.48 -7.87 10.01
N PHE A 107 18.33 -8.35 9.53
CA PHE A 107 17.25 -7.49 9.07
C PHE A 107 16.04 -7.66 9.97
N ASP A 108 15.90 -6.75 10.92
CA ASP A 108 14.80 -6.78 11.89
C ASP A 108 13.45 -6.68 11.18
N ASN A 109 12.44 -7.35 11.75
CA ASN A 109 11.07 -7.30 11.29
C ASN A 109 10.19 -6.73 12.41
N VAL A 110 9.74 -5.49 12.29
CA VAL A 110 8.89 -4.86 13.30
C VAL A 110 7.51 -5.52 13.43
N TYR A 111 7.00 -6.13 12.34
CA TYR A 111 5.66 -6.68 12.27
C TYR A 111 5.46 -7.92 13.17
N VAL A 112 6.54 -8.62 13.56
CA VAL A 112 6.49 -9.79 14.46
C VAL A 112 5.89 -9.46 15.83
N ASN A 113 5.94 -8.19 16.24
CA ASN A 113 5.54 -7.76 17.57
C ASN A 113 4.03 -7.49 17.69
N ASN A 114 3.30 -7.43 16.57
CA ASN A 114 1.86 -7.20 16.54
C ASN A 114 1.41 -5.95 17.32
N TYR A 115 2.21 -4.88 17.26
CA TYR A 115 1.91 -3.60 17.91
C TYR A 115 0.67 -2.94 17.31
N LYS A 116 0.07 -1.96 18.03
CA LYS A 116 -1.13 -1.25 17.54
C LYS A 116 -0.92 -0.63 16.17
N PHE A 117 0.27 -0.08 15.92
CA PHE A 117 0.78 0.07 14.57
C PHE A 117 2.23 -0.37 14.48
N SER A 118 2.62 -0.79 13.28
CA SER A 118 3.99 -1.14 12.90
C SER A 118 4.26 -0.68 11.48
N GLY A 119 5.51 -0.35 11.17
CA GLY A 119 5.90 0.04 9.84
C GLY A 119 7.39 0.35 9.74
N VAL A 120 7.81 0.67 8.53
CA VAL A 120 9.18 1.02 8.23
C VAL A 120 9.25 2.39 7.58
N ARG A 121 10.38 3.05 7.76
CA ARG A 121 10.74 4.27 7.05
C ARG A 121 12.19 4.18 6.61
N PHE A 122 12.42 4.60 5.37
CA PHE A 122 13.76 4.79 4.82
C PHE A 122 14.03 6.28 4.70
N HIS A 123 15.19 6.72 5.19
CA HIS A 123 15.70 8.07 4.92
C HIS A 123 16.69 7.99 3.77
N ILE A 124 16.34 8.67 2.68
CA ILE A 124 17.15 8.76 1.48
C ILE A 124 17.91 10.07 1.53
N PRO A 125 19.25 10.05 1.61
CA PRO A 125 20.04 11.26 1.70
C PRO A 125 19.91 12.07 0.40
N ARG A 126 19.82 13.39 0.54
CA ARG A 126 19.86 14.31 -0.61
C ARG A 126 21.26 14.47 -1.18
N GLU A 127 22.29 14.25 -0.36
CA GLU A 127 23.68 14.31 -0.79
C GLU A 127 24.04 13.06 -1.58
N ASP A 128 24.67 13.26 -2.75
CA ASP A 128 25.17 12.16 -3.56
C ASP A 128 26.17 11.31 -2.76
N GLY A 129 25.99 9.99 -2.80
CA GLY A 129 26.85 9.03 -2.11
C GLY A 129 26.54 8.83 -0.63
N GLY A 130 25.49 9.46 -0.10
CA GLY A 130 25.01 9.18 1.25
C GLY A 130 24.42 7.77 1.39
N GLU A 131 24.45 7.23 2.60
CA GLU A 131 23.86 5.92 2.91
C GLU A 131 22.36 6.05 3.22
N VAL A 132 21.57 5.09 2.73
CA VAL A 132 20.14 5.00 3.11
C VAL A 132 20.04 4.47 4.53
N GLU A 133 19.35 5.21 5.38
CA GLU A 133 19.07 4.79 6.75
C GLU A 133 17.72 4.06 6.83
N HIS A 134 17.64 3.02 7.66
CA HIS A 134 16.42 2.24 7.85
C HIS A 134 15.92 2.35 9.30
N PHE A 135 14.67 2.79 9.44
CA PHE A 135 13.99 2.99 10.71
C PHE A 135 12.75 2.11 10.83
N MET A 136 12.54 1.60 12.04
CA MET A 136 11.30 0.92 12.42
C MET A 136 10.40 1.89 13.19
N ASP A 137 9.16 2.01 12.73
CA ASP A 137 8.13 2.82 13.37
C ASP A 137 7.11 1.91 14.06
N TRP A 138 6.83 2.15 15.34
CA TRP A 138 5.84 1.36 16.08
C TRP A 138 5.12 2.16 17.17
N ASN A 139 3.99 1.63 17.66
CA ASN A 139 3.41 1.98 18.96
C ASN A 139 2.69 0.77 19.57
N PRO A 140 3.11 0.24 20.73
CA PRO A 140 2.47 -0.92 21.35
C PRO A 140 1.10 -0.63 21.96
N LYS A 141 0.82 0.63 22.34
CA LYS A 141 -0.29 0.97 23.24
C LYS A 141 -1.41 1.77 22.58
N GLY A 142 -1.16 2.41 21.44
CA GLY A 142 -2.18 3.21 20.77
C GLY A 142 -1.78 3.68 19.39
N ASN A 143 -2.59 4.60 18.85
CA ASN A 143 -2.50 5.04 17.46
C ASN A 143 -1.66 6.31 17.28
N GLY A 144 -1.22 6.91 18.40
CA GLY A 144 -0.42 8.13 18.39
C GLY A 144 0.90 7.91 17.66
N GLY A 145 1.16 8.74 16.65
CA GLY A 145 2.35 8.64 15.80
C GLY A 145 2.18 7.80 14.54
N PHE A 146 1.01 7.19 14.29
CA PHE A 146 0.78 6.43 13.05
C PHE A 146 0.95 7.31 11.80
N TYR A 147 0.36 8.51 11.82
CA TYR A 147 0.48 9.47 10.72
C TYR A 147 1.66 10.43 10.84
N VAL A 148 2.59 10.21 11.77
CA VAL A 148 3.73 11.10 11.99
C VAL A 148 5.03 10.33 11.75
N ILE A 149 5.98 10.95 11.07
CA ILE A 149 7.35 10.45 10.93
C ILE A 149 8.34 11.42 11.52
N ASP A 150 9.50 10.92 11.90
CA ASP A 150 10.66 11.73 12.26
C ASP A 150 11.62 11.77 11.07
N VAL A 151 11.95 12.95 10.57
CA VAL A 151 12.98 13.14 9.54
C VAL A 151 13.94 14.21 10.04
N ASP A 152 15.19 13.85 10.26
CA ASP A 152 16.23 14.75 10.81
C ASP A 152 15.83 15.45 12.12
N GLY A 153 15.12 14.74 13.01
CA GLY A 153 14.63 15.27 14.28
C GLY A 153 13.32 16.07 14.17
N LYS A 154 12.77 16.23 12.96
CA LYS A 154 11.50 16.94 12.72
C LYS A 154 10.35 15.97 12.64
N LYS A 155 9.29 16.24 13.40
CA LYS A 155 8.03 15.50 13.31
C LYS A 155 7.19 16.03 12.15
N LEU A 156 6.96 15.19 11.14
CA LEU A 156 6.21 15.54 9.95
C LEU A 156 4.97 14.65 9.84
N ASP A 157 3.82 15.25 9.53
CA ASP A 157 2.61 14.50 9.19
C ASP A 157 2.77 13.87 7.80
N ILE A 158 2.58 12.56 7.72
CA ILE A 158 2.50 11.78 6.48
C ILE A 158 1.23 12.18 5.73
N VAL A 159 0.10 12.17 6.45
CA VAL A 159 -1.23 12.43 5.90
C VAL A 159 -1.66 13.84 6.27
N PRO A 160 -2.01 14.71 5.30
CA PRO A 160 -2.60 16.00 5.59
C PRO A 160 -3.92 15.88 6.35
N VAL A 161 -4.17 16.83 7.24
CA VAL A 161 -5.44 16.91 7.98
C VAL A 161 -6.62 16.91 7.02
N GLY A 162 -7.60 16.04 7.28
CA GLY A 162 -8.84 15.95 6.50
C GLY A 162 -8.78 15.02 5.29
N MET A 163 -7.68 14.31 5.04
CA MET A 163 -7.67 13.25 4.04
C MET A 163 -8.60 12.10 4.47
N GLU A 164 -9.51 11.71 3.57
CA GLU A 164 -10.35 10.53 3.74
C GLU A 164 -9.56 9.24 3.52
N ASN A 165 -10.01 8.13 4.13
CA ASN A 165 -9.47 6.81 3.84
C ASN A 165 -9.62 6.44 2.36
N ASN A 166 -8.76 5.54 1.88
CA ASN A 166 -8.76 5.05 0.50
C ASN A 166 -8.52 6.15 -0.55
N LYS A 167 -7.72 7.16 -0.21
CA LYS A 167 -7.35 8.27 -1.10
C LYS A 167 -5.85 8.26 -1.40
N SER A 168 -5.50 8.95 -2.49
CA SER A 168 -4.12 9.22 -2.87
C SER A 168 -3.95 10.70 -3.11
N ILE A 169 -2.79 11.23 -2.73
CA ILE A 169 -2.41 12.61 -3.02
C ILE A 169 -1.04 12.65 -3.67
N ASN A 170 -0.87 13.64 -4.53
CA ASN A 170 0.42 14.16 -4.94
C ASN A 170 0.31 15.68 -4.78
N ILE A 171 0.79 16.19 -3.65
CA ILE A 171 0.75 17.62 -3.34
C ILE A 171 2.15 18.13 -3.09
N SER A 172 2.42 19.34 -3.58
CA SER A 172 3.62 20.09 -3.26
C SER A 172 3.20 21.48 -2.82
N GLY A 173 3.66 21.92 -1.65
CA GLY A 173 3.36 23.25 -1.14
C GLY A 173 4.17 23.61 0.10
N GLN A 174 4.44 24.91 0.30
CA GLN A 174 4.97 25.49 1.54
C GLN A 174 6.14 24.70 2.17
N ASN A 175 7.09 24.24 1.35
CA ASN A 175 8.31 23.49 1.74
C ASN A 175 8.18 21.98 1.89
N ILE A 176 7.09 21.36 1.44
CA ILE A 176 6.92 19.91 1.54
C ILE A 176 6.13 19.33 0.37
N THR A 177 6.66 18.24 -0.18
CA THR A 177 6.00 17.39 -1.17
C THR A 177 5.58 16.08 -0.52
N ARG A 178 4.37 15.62 -0.84
CA ARG A 178 3.78 14.37 -0.36
C ARG A 178 3.20 13.60 -1.52
N ILE A 179 3.67 12.37 -1.71
CA ILE A 179 3.10 11.40 -2.62
C ILE A 179 2.66 10.23 -1.76
N ILE A 180 1.40 10.25 -1.32
CA ILE A 180 0.91 9.38 -0.25
C ILE A 180 -0.33 8.65 -0.72
N LYS A 181 -0.43 7.38 -0.34
CA LYS A 181 -1.64 6.59 -0.40
C LYS A 181 -2.03 6.11 0.98
N GLN A 182 -3.31 6.21 1.26
CA GLN A 182 -3.91 5.81 2.53
C GLN A 182 -5.02 4.82 2.23
N GLY A 183 -4.93 3.63 2.85
CA GLY A 183 -6.05 2.71 3.03
C GLY A 183 -6.86 3.04 4.28
N GLU A 184 -7.68 2.12 4.73
CA GLU A 184 -8.39 2.23 6.02
C GLU A 184 -7.47 1.93 7.21
N HIS A 185 -6.47 1.07 7.00
CA HIS A 185 -5.57 0.57 8.03
C HIS A 185 -4.10 0.73 7.66
N THR A 186 -3.80 1.29 6.50
CA THR A 186 -2.44 1.36 5.95
C THR A 186 -2.16 2.74 5.39
N VAL A 187 -0.90 3.17 5.48
CA VAL A 187 -0.40 4.37 4.81
C VAL A 187 0.97 4.08 4.26
N TRP A 188 1.22 4.47 3.01
CA TRP A 188 2.53 4.36 2.40
C TRP A 188 2.75 5.49 1.42
N GLY A 189 4.02 5.82 1.16
CA GLY A 189 4.35 6.91 0.27
C GLY A 189 5.67 7.59 0.57
N ILE A 190 5.77 8.81 0.06
CA ILE A 190 6.95 9.67 0.10
C ILE A 190 6.59 10.98 0.80
N VAL A 191 7.48 11.42 1.68
CA VAL A 191 7.47 12.74 2.30
C VAL A 191 8.82 13.41 2.05
N ASP A 192 8.80 14.55 1.36
CA ASP A 192 9.97 15.30 0.94
C ASP A 192 9.85 16.74 1.45
N ALA A 193 10.49 17.05 2.59
CA ALA A 193 10.50 18.38 3.19
C ALA A 193 11.79 19.12 2.82
N THR A 194 11.71 20.33 2.25
CA THR A 194 12.88 21.04 1.71
C THR A 194 13.90 21.46 2.76
N ASP A 195 13.53 21.42 4.03
CA ASP A 195 14.37 21.76 5.18
C ASP A 195 14.90 20.54 5.94
N THR A 196 14.84 19.34 5.33
CA THR A 196 15.48 18.11 5.80
C THR A 196 16.61 17.69 4.85
N ASN A 197 17.60 17.00 5.38
CA ASN A 197 18.69 16.39 4.61
C ASN A 197 18.27 15.09 3.92
N HIS A 198 17.15 14.50 4.37
CA HIS A 198 16.61 13.26 3.83
C HIS A 198 15.21 13.41 3.23
N ILE A 199 14.95 12.63 2.18
CA ILE A 199 13.60 12.28 1.71
C ILE A 199 13.17 11.02 2.45
N ALA A 200 11.95 10.99 2.98
CA ALA A 200 11.42 9.80 3.64
C ALA A 200 10.52 8.99 2.71
N ILE A 201 10.78 7.68 2.61
CA ILE A 201 9.85 6.70 2.06
C ILE A 201 9.32 5.86 3.21
N VAL A 202 8.00 5.72 3.32
CA VAL A 202 7.35 5.15 4.49
C VAL A 202 6.28 4.14 4.10
N SER A 203 6.14 3.09 4.90
CA SER A 203 4.97 2.20 4.90
C SER A 203 4.64 1.82 6.33
N LYS A 204 3.37 2.01 6.72
CA LYS A 204 2.85 1.67 8.04
C LYS A 204 1.50 0.99 7.92
N GLY A 205 1.19 0.15 8.89
CA GLY A 205 -0.15 -0.36 9.12
C GLY A 205 -0.55 -0.29 10.58
N ILE A 206 -1.84 -0.05 10.82
CA ILE A 206 -2.48 0.08 12.12
C ILE A 206 -3.58 -0.97 12.24
N ASN A 207 -3.87 -1.42 13.46
CA ASN A 207 -4.84 -2.49 13.71
C ASN A 207 -4.47 -3.77 12.92
N PRO A 208 -3.33 -4.39 13.24
CA PRO A 208 -2.92 -5.63 12.60
C PRO A 208 -4.02 -6.70 12.75
N THR A 209 -4.23 -7.50 11.71
CA THR A 209 -5.35 -8.43 11.63
C THR A 209 -5.32 -9.43 12.78
N GLN A 210 -6.40 -9.52 13.55
CA GLN A 210 -6.54 -10.52 14.61
C GLN A 210 -7.19 -11.81 14.10
N ASN A 211 -8.16 -11.68 13.19
CA ASN A 211 -8.88 -12.79 12.58
C ASN A 211 -8.33 -13.05 11.18
N MET A 212 -7.20 -13.78 11.10
CA MET A 212 -6.60 -14.13 9.82
C MET A 212 -7.43 -15.19 9.08
N PRO A 213 -7.58 -15.11 7.75
CA PRO A 213 -8.09 -16.23 6.96
C PRO A 213 -7.25 -17.49 7.20
N GLN A 214 -7.91 -18.64 7.35
CA GLN A 214 -7.25 -19.91 7.66
C GLN A 214 -6.94 -20.74 6.40
N ALA A 215 -7.58 -20.40 5.27
CA ALA A 215 -7.52 -21.15 4.02
C ALA A 215 -7.87 -20.23 2.83
N GLY A 216 -7.55 -20.70 1.62
CA GLY A 216 -7.89 -20.04 0.37
C GLY A 216 -6.84 -19.04 -0.12
N GLU A 217 -7.05 -18.59 -1.36
CA GLU A 217 -6.22 -17.62 -2.04
C GLU A 217 -6.93 -16.29 -2.19
N PHE A 218 -6.24 -15.20 -1.85
CA PHE A 218 -6.78 -13.85 -1.99
C PHE A 218 -5.78 -12.94 -2.71
N LYS A 219 -6.31 -12.14 -3.63
CA LYS A 219 -5.53 -11.17 -4.39
C LYS A 219 -5.57 -9.82 -3.70
N TYR A 220 -4.43 -9.14 -3.73
CA TYR A 220 -4.26 -7.78 -3.23
C TYR A 220 -3.70 -6.93 -4.37
N LYS A 221 -4.28 -5.75 -4.59
CA LYS A 221 -3.78 -4.79 -5.56
C LYS A 221 -3.54 -3.44 -4.91
N GLY A 222 -2.48 -2.78 -5.34
CA GLY A 222 -2.14 -1.46 -4.84
C GLY A 222 -0.94 -0.88 -5.57
N THR A 223 -0.09 -0.18 -4.84
CA THR A 223 1.11 0.44 -5.43
C THR A 223 2.32 0.35 -4.52
N ALA A 224 3.47 0.58 -5.12
CA ALA A 224 4.75 0.69 -4.45
C ALA A 224 5.43 2.01 -4.81
N HIS A 225 6.29 2.48 -3.92
CA HIS A 225 7.29 3.50 -4.22
C HIS A 225 8.65 2.88 -3.97
N HIS A 226 9.52 2.93 -4.96
CA HIS A 226 10.86 2.38 -4.81
C HIS A 226 11.93 3.31 -5.35
N LEU A 227 13.15 3.02 -4.94
CA LEU A 227 14.32 3.51 -5.61
C LEU A 227 15.08 2.36 -6.25
N TYR A 228 15.72 2.70 -7.36
CA TYR A 228 16.69 1.86 -8.02
C TYR A 228 17.92 2.71 -8.39
N ASP A 229 19.11 2.11 -8.33
CA ASP A 229 20.30 2.74 -8.89
C ASP A 229 20.21 2.69 -10.42
N ALA A 230 19.73 3.78 -11.02
CA ALA A 230 19.65 3.92 -12.47
C ALA A 230 21.04 4.15 -13.12
N LEU A 231 22.06 4.52 -12.33
CA LEU A 231 23.27 5.16 -12.85
C LEU A 231 24.56 4.34 -12.66
N LYS A 232 24.54 3.21 -11.94
CA LYS A 232 25.73 2.39 -11.65
C LYS A 232 26.86 3.17 -10.97
N VAL A 233 26.51 4.16 -10.15
CA VAL A 233 27.48 4.94 -9.37
C VAL A 233 27.11 4.94 -7.88
N GLY A 234 26.52 3.86 -7.37
CA GLY A 234 26.29 3.71 -5.92
C GLY A 234 25.40 4.80 -5.32
N ASN A 235 24.56 5.41 -6.16
CA ASN A 235 23.77 6.58 -5.86
C ASN A 235 22.30 6.22 -6.11
N VAL A 236 21.51 6.15 -5.04
CA VAL A 236 20.08 5.83 -5.07
C VAL A 236 19.31 7.10 -5.45
N ASN A 237 19.34 7.49 -6.73
CA ASN A 237 18.96 8.86 -7.13
C ASN A 237 17.61 8.98 -7.86
N LYS A 238 16.90 7.86 -8.10
CA LYS A 238 15.60 7.91 -8.79
C LYS A 238 14.52 7.16 -8.03
N LEU A 239 13.54 7.93 -7.60
CA LEU A 239 12.28 7.48 -7.03
C LEU A 239 11.28 7.19 -8.16
N GLU A 240 10.67 6.02 -8.15
CA GLU A 240 9.66 5.62 -9.13
C GLU A 240 8.43 5.02 -8.44
N ASP A 241 7.30 5.22 -9.10
CA ASP A 241 6.05 4.57 -8.74
C ASP A 241 5.95 3.21 -9.43
N GLY A 242 5.43 2.24 -8.70
CA GLY A 242 5.13 0.90 -9.19
C GLY A 242 3.70 0.48 -8.87
N ASN A 243 3.15 -0.42 -9.68
CA ASN A 243 1.95 -1.18 -9.33
C ASN A 243 2.38 -2.43 -8.57
N ILE A 244 1.61 -2.84 -7.55
CA ILE A 244 1.85 -4.12 -6.87
C ILE A 244 0.61 -5.01 -6.96
N GLU A 245 0.82 -6.26 -7.34
CA GLU A 245 -0.18 -7.31 -7.28
C GLU A 245 0.38 -8.47 -6.45
N LEU A 246 -0.31 -8.85 -5.38
CA LEU A 246 0.06 -9.94 -4.49
C LEU A 246 -1.05 -10.98 -4.45
N THR A 247 -0.69 -12.24 -4.25
CA THR A 247 -1.59 -13.34 -3.93
C THR A 247 -1.14 -13.94 -2.61
N ALA A 248 -1.99 -13.87 -1.59
CA ALA A 248 -1.80 -14.58 -0.33
C ALA A 248 -2.55 -15.91 -0.41
N ASN A 249 -1.81 -17.01 -0.37
CA ASN A 249 -2.34 -18.35 -0.26
C ASN A 249 -2.19 -18.81 1.20
N PHE A 250 -3.33 -18.88 1.91
CA PHE A 250 -3.34 -19.24 3.33
C PHE A 250 -3.22 -20.75 3.57
N ASP A 251 -3.54 -21.58 2.57
CA ASP A 251 -3.32 -23.02 2.63
C ASP A 251 -1.81 -23.35 2.64
N ASN A 252 -1.05 -22.70 1.76
CA ASN A 252 0.40 -22.83 1.64
C ASN A 252 1.16 -21.92 2.61
N LYS A 253 0.48 -20.98 3.26
CA LYS A 253 1.06 -19.93 4.11
C LYS A 253 2.15 -19.14 3.38
N GLU A 254 1.85 -18.73 2.15
CA GLU A 254 2.74 -17.94 1.31
C GLU A 254 2.03 -16.71 0.78
N ILE A 255 2.78 -15.61 0.65
CA ILE A 255 2.37 -14.46 -0.14
C ILE A 255 3.41 -14.22 -1.23
N ARG A 256 2.96 -14.09 -2.47
CA ARG A 256 3.81 -13.89 -3.65
C ARG A 256 3.23 -12.81 -4.53
N GLY A 257 4.06 -12.17 -5.33
CA GLY A 257 3.58 -11.24 -6.33
C GLY A 257 4.68 -10.44 -6.97
N THR A 258 4.28 -9.34 -7.59
CA THR A 258 5.16 -8.57 -8.45
C THR A 258 4.96 -7.07 -8.24
N VAL A 259 6.07 -6.34 -8.18
CA VAL A 259 6.08 -4.89 -8.39
C VAL A 259 6.42 -4.62 -9.86
N SER A 260 5.53 -3.96 -10.56
CA SER A 260 5.64 -3.66 -12.00
C SER A 260 5.74 -2.15 -12.23
N PRO A 261 6.46 -1.69 -13.27
CA PRO A 261 6.47 -0.28 -13.63
C PRO A 261 5.06 0.21 -13.97
N VAL A 262 4.78 1.49 -13.70
CA VAL A 262 3.50 2.13 -14.09
C VAL A 262 3.45 2.40 -15.60
N VAL A 263 4.60 2.64 -16.23
CA VAL A 263 4.72 2.98 -17.66
C VAL A 263 5.52 1.91 -18.41
N GLU A 264 5.02 1.48 -19.56
CA GLU A 264 5.73 0.56 -20.46
C GLU A 264 7.05 1.19 -20.95
N ASN A 265 8.12 0.40 -21.04
CA ASN A 265 9.49 0.82 -21.39
C ASN A 265 10.23 1.69 -20.34
N ASN A 266 9.82 1.63 -19.07
CA ASN A 266 10.68 2.11 -17.98
C ASN A 266 11.96 1.25 -17.90
N SER A 267 13.09 1.84 -17.52
CA SER A 267 14.34 1.12 -17.25
C SER A 267 14.24 0.15 -16.06
N PHE A 268 13.18 0.28 -15.25
CA PHE A 268 12.84 -0.62 -14.17
C PHE A 268 12.24 -1.95 -14.68
N LYS A 269 12.88 -3.07 -14.33
CA LYS A 269 12.34 -4.42 -14.54
C LYS A 269 11.47 -4.82 -13.36
N ALA A 270 10.37 -5.51 -13.65
CA ALA A 270 9.49 -6.03 -12.62
C ALA A 270 10.24 -6.84 -11.55
N ILE A 271 9.92 -6.59 -10.28
CA ILE A 271 10.50 -7.28 -9.13
C ILE A 271 9.53 -8.35 -8.65
N GLU A 272 9.99 -9.58 -8.57
CA GLU A 272 9.26 -10.68 -7.91
C GLU A 272 9.46 -10.61 -6.40
N LEU A 273 8.37 -10.73 -5.65
CA LEU A 273 8.33 -10.77 -4.20
C LEU A 273 7.79 -12.11 -3.74
N GLY A 274 8.31 -12.63 -2.63
CA GLY A 274 7.81 -13.84 -2.00
C GLY A 274 8.19 -13.94 -0.54
N ALA A 275 7.23 -14.34 0.28
CA ALA A 275 7.38 -14.43 1.73
C ALA A 275 6.50 -15.54 2.32
N LYS A 276 6.94 -16.09 3.46
CA LYS A 276 6.12 -17.00 4.27
C LYS A 276 5.22 -16.19 5.19
N ILE A 277 3.97 -16.60 5.31
CA ILE A 277 2.99 -16.02 6.24
C ILE A 277 3.16 -16.66 7.62
N LYS A 278 3.39 -15.83 8.62
CA LYS A 278 3.59 -16.20 10.02
C LYS A 278 2.60 -15.40 10.87
N GLY A 279 1.48 -16.01 11.26
CA GLY A 279 0.40 -15.28 11.94
C GLY A 279 -0.19 -14.21 11.02
N ASN A 280 -0.08 -12.94 11.42
CA ASN A 280 -0.55 -11.78 10.65
C ASN A 280 0.58 -10.93 10.05
N TYR A 281 1.80 -11.48 9.97
CA TYR A 281 2.90 -10.86 9.25
C TYR A 281 3.48 -11.85 8.24
N PHE A 282 4.34 -11.35 7.36
CA PHE A 282 5.05 -12.17 6.41
C PHE A 282 6.49 -11.69 6.23
N GLU A 283 7.38 -12.63 5.95
CA GLU A 283 8.77 -12.37 5.62
C GLU A 283 9.35 -13.46 4.73
N GLY A 284 10.29 -13.10 3.87
CA GLY A 284 11.08 -14.06 3.10
C GLY A 284 11.90 -13.40 2.02
N THR A 285 12.63 -14.22 1.27
CA THR A 285 13.55 -13.79 0.22
C THR A 285 13.31 -14.60 -1.05
N VAL A 286 13.15 -13.90 -2.17
CA VAL A 286 13.12 -14.48 -3.53
C VAL A 286 14.09 -13.69 -4.39
N ASP A 287 14.98 -14.36 -5.13
CA ASP A 287 15.99 -13.69 -5.99
C ASP A 287 16.81 -12.59 -5.29
N GLY A 288 17.15 -12.83 -4.02
CA GLY A 288 17.88 -11.87 -3.18
C GLY A 288 17.07 -10.63 -2.79
N ILE A 289 15.79 -10.55 -3.16
CA ILE A 289 14.85 -9.52 -2.72
C ILE A 289 14.20 -10.01 -1.44
N MET A 290 14.61 -9.41 -0.33
CA MET A 290 13.96 -9.60 0.95
C MET A 290 12.66 -8.82 0.96
N THR A 291 11.58 -9.46 1.39
CA THR A 291 10.23 -8.89 1.50
C THR A 291 9.75 -9.07 2.93
N GLN A 292 9.19 -8.01 3.51
CA GLN A 292 8.56 -8.04 4.84
C GLN A 292 7.28 -7.21 4.84
N GLY A 293 6.32 -7.57 5.68
CA GLY A 293 5.10 -6.80 5.84
C GLY A 293 4.10 -7.41 6.81
N GLY A 294 2.96 -6.74 6.94
CA GLY A 294 1.85 -7.13 7.81
C GLY A 294 0.52 -7.19 7.07
N PHE A 295 -0.40 -7.97 7.61
CA PHE A 295 -1.83 -7.96 7.29
C PHE A 295 -2.56 -7.07 8.30
N PHE A 296 -3.43 -6.18 7.81
CA PHE A 296 -4.12 -5.17 8.60
C PHE A 296 -5.62 -5.17 8.31
N GLY A 297 -6.39 -4.72 9.32
CA GLY A 297 -7.84 -4.70 9.26
C GLY A 297 -8.49 -6.07 9.39
N ASP A 298 -9.82 -6.11 9.36
CA ASP A 298 -10.58 -7.33 9.50
C ASP A 298 -10.31 -8.30 8.34
N ASN A 299 -10.13 -9.59 8.65
CA ASN A 299 -9.94 -10.65 7.66
C ASN A 299 -8.84 -10.38 6.63
N ALA A 300 -7.76 -9.71 7.08
CA ALA A 300 -6.63 -9.32 6.25
C ALA A 300 -7.07 -8.46 5.07
N LYS A 301 -7.86 -7.40 5.32
CA LYS A 301 -8.39 -6.50 4.30
C LYS A 301 -7.28 -5.75 3.55
N GLU A 302 -6.17 -5.45 4.22
CA GLU A 302 -5.06 -4.68 3.66
C GLU A 302 -3.72 -5.34 3.99
N VAL A 303 -2.73 -5.09 3.14
CA VAL A 303 -1.33 -5.44 3.37
C VAL A 303 -0.45 -4.21 3.17
N SER A 304 0.61 -4.11 3.95
CA SER A 304 1.61 -3.04 3.84
C SER A 304 2.96 -3.57 4.24
N GLY A 305 4.02 -3.12 3.55
CA GLY A 305 5.36 -3.64 3.79
C GLY A 305 6.44 -2.98 2.95
N ASN A 306 7.60 -3.63 2.93
CA ASN A 306 8.78 -3.20 2.21
C ASN A 306 9.52 -4.36 1.56
N TYR A 307 10.37 -4.02 0.61
CA TYR A 307 11.31 -4.95 0.02
C TYR A 307 12.66 -4.30 -0.21
N VAL A 308 13.72 -5.08 -0.06
CA VAL A 308 15.09 -4.61 -0.23
C VAL A 308 15.96 -5.71 -0.86
N ARG A 309 16.94 -5.30 -1.66
CA ARG A 309 18.08 -6.15 -2.02
C ARG A 309 19.31 -5.69 -1.24
N PRO A 310 19.62 -6.30 -0.08
CA PRO A 310 20.77 -5.87 0.70
C PRO A 310 22.07 -6.13 -0.07
N ASN A 311 23.11 -5.31 0.17
CA ASN A 311 24.49 -5.57 -0.22
C ASN A 311 24.74 -5.83 -1.71
N SER A 312 23.96 -5.22 -2.60
CA SER A 312 24.02 -5.50 -4.05
C SER A 312 24.82 -4.49 -4.88
N GLY A 313 25.48 -3.51 -4.23
CA GLY A 313 26.25 -2.49 -4.94
C GLY A 313 25.37 -1.67 -5.87
N SER A 314 25.63 -1.71 -7.18
CA SER A 314 24.88 -0.97 -8.21
C SER A 314 23.47 -1.49 -8.50
N ASP A 315 23.07 -2.62 -7.91
CA ASP A 315 21.76 -3.24 -8.14
C ASP A 315 20.86 -3.14 -6.90
N THR A 316 21.12 -2.14 -6.05
CA THR A 316 20.34 -1.84 -4.85
C THR A 316 18.91 -1.51 -5.25
N VAL A 317 18.00 -2.32 -4.74
CA VAL A 317 16.56 -2.16 -4.87
C VAL A 317 16.01 -1.95 -3.47
N LEU A 318 15.19 -0.93 -3.29
CA LEU A 318 14.54 -0.66 -2.02
C LEU A 318 13.19 -0.02 -2.29
N GLY A 319 12.14 -0.51 -1.65
CA GLY A 319 10.82 0.07 -1.80
C GLY A 319 9.87 -0.28 -0.69
N VAL A 320 8.79 0.48 -0.65
CA VAL A 320 7.64 0.25 0.22
C VAL A 320 6.41 0.02 -0.63
N PHE A 321 5.41 -0.64 -0.07
CA PHE A 321 4.15 -0.90 -0.75
C PHE A 321 2.98 -0.94 0.22
N GLY A 322 1.79 -0.75 -0.35
CA GLY A 322 0.52 -1.07 0.28
C GLY A 322 -0.50 -1.53 -0.77
N ALA A 323 -1.39 -2.43 -0.37
CA ALA A 323 -2.39 -3.01 -1.24
C ALA A 323 -3.65 -3.47 -0.48
N SER A 324 -4.78 -3.45 -1.16
CA SER A 324 -6.08 -3.86 -0.62
C SER A 324 -6.55 -5.15 -1.27
N LYS A 325 -7.20 -5.99 -0.46
CA LYS A 325 -7.85 -7.22 -0.90
C LYS A 325 -8.90 -6.92 -1.98
N GLN A 326 -8.95 -7.74 -3.03
CA GLN A 326 -9.88 -7.61 -4.16
C GLN A 326 -11.13 -8.48 -3.98
#